data_AF-E9GMR1-F1
#
_entry.id   AF-E9GMR1-F1
#
_cell.length_a   1.000
_cell.length_b   1.000
_cell.length_c   1.000
_cell.angle_alpha   90.00
_cell.angle_beta   90.00
_cell.angle_gamma   90.00
#
_symmetry.space_group_name_H-M   'P 1'
#
loop_
_entity.id
_entity.type
_entity.pdbx_description
1 polymer ?
#
loop_
_entity_poly.entity_id
_entity_poly.type
_entity_poly.pdbx_seq_one_letter_code
_entity_poly.pdbx_strand_id
1 'polypeptide(L)'
;MGGYGNLSTSWYEPRRPFYSFRYFHYAAKPTYETRFLPPVPSNYPYPDDEIYNSIDLPPGCAQGNDKVLEDCLILSVYTPYFPGNASDTSTTFENLLPVMVWIHGGTFVSGQSILYEPNTFMAHDVVVVVIQYRLGALGYLTLDTEEIPGNAGMADQVEALRWIQKFIKYFGGNKDNVTVVGESAGAASVGFLLLCPQAREERLFHNAIAESGSMLTEWALDRNTTKHGYRIAELAGCPLEPYADLLHCLRSIDQLALRNAQKAFSKED
;
A
#
# COMPACT_ATOMS: atom_id res chain seq x y z
N MET A 1 4.46 -11.13 17.51
CA MET A 1 3.76 -11.39 16.24
C MET A 1 3.94 -12.86 15.86
N GLY A 2 2.97 -13.70 16.22
CA GLY A 2 2.82 -15.04 15.67
C GLY A 2 1.63 -15.04 14.70
N GLY A 3 1.77 -15.67 13.54
CA GLY A 3 0.68 -15.80 12.57
C GLY A 3 0.82 -17.11 11.80
N TYR A 4 -0.31 -17.69 11.38
CA TYR A 4 -0.30 -18.82 10.46
C TYR A 4 0.06 -18.34 9.06
N GLY A 5 1.21 -18.75 8.55
CA GLY A 5 1.60 -18.56 7.15
C GLY A 5 1.46 -19.86 6.35
N ASN A 6 1.38 -19.75 5.02
CA ASN A 6 1.44 -20.93 4.15
C ASN A 6 2.89 -21.22 3.77
N LEU A 7 3.27 -22.51 3.78
CA LEU A 7 4.49 -22.99 3.13
C LEU A 7 4.15 -23.35 1.68
N SER A 8 4.81 -22.68 0.74
CA SER A 8 4.69 -22.91 -0.71
C SER A 8 6.05 -23.27 -1.30
N THR A 9 6.10 -23.59 -2.60
CA THR A 9 7.35 -23.85 -3.31
C THR A 9 7.39 -23.05 -4.60
N SER A 10 8.53 -22.44 -4.93
CA SER A 10 8.69 -21.71 -6.19
C SER A 10 8.45 -22.65 -7.37
N TRP A 11 7.84 -22.11 -8.42
CA TRP A 11 7.54 -22.85 -9.65
C TRP A 11 8.74 -22.83 -10.61
N TYR A 12 9.73 -22.00 -10.30
CA TYR A 12 10.94 -21.76 -11.06
C TYR A 12 12.15 -22.42 -10.39
N GLU A 13 13.11 -22.84 -11.19
CA GLU A 13 14.34 -23.48 -10.70
C GLU A 13 15.35 -22.43 -10.17
N PRO A 14 16.04 -22.72 -9.04
CA PRO A 14 15.82 -23.88 -8.18
C PRO A 14 14.47 -23.81 -7.44
N ARG A 15 13.72 -24.92 -7.46
CA ARG A 15 12.47 -25.04 -6.67
C ARG A 15 12.78 -24.91 -5.19
N ARG A 16 12.47 -23.77 -4.61
CA ARG A 16 12.78 -23.42 -3.23
C ARG A 16 11.49 -23.25 -2.42
N PRO A 17 11.38 -23.90 -1.24
CA PRO A 17 10.28 -23.63 -0.32
C PRO A 17 10.33 -22.18 0.18
N PHE A 18 9.16 -21.56 0.34
CA PHE A 18 9.04 -20.22 0.91
C PHE A 18 7.76 -20.09 1.73
N TYR A 19 7.80 -19.19 2.71
CA TYR A 19 6.68 -18.84 3.56
C TYR A 19 5.96 -17.64 2.97
N SER A 20 4.62 -17.69 2.96
CA SER A 20 3.77 -16.56 2.63
C SER A 20 2.92 -16.17 3.85
N PHE A 21 3.02 -14.91 4.24
CA PHE A 21 2.20 -14.29 5.26
C PHE A 21 1.43 -13.14 4.61
N ARG A 22 0.11 -13.23 4.58
CA ARG A 22 -0.77 -12.32 3.85
C ARG A 22 -1.62 -11.52 4.82
N TYR A 23 -2.13 -10.40 4.32
CA TYR A 23 -3.18 -9.63 4.98
C TYR A 23 -2.77 -8.95 6.31
N PHE A 24 -1.50 -8.55 6.47
CA PHE A 24 -1.09 -7.76 7.63
C PHE A 24 -1.52 -6.30 7.49
N HIS A 25 -2.22 -5.77 8.49
CA HIS A 25 -2.56 -4.34 8.53
C HIS A 25 -1.35 -3.52 8.99
N TYR A 26 -0.85 -2.66 8.11
CA TYR A 26 0.20 -1.71 8.48
C TYR A 26 -0.36 -0.40 9.03
N ALA A 27 -1.61 -0.07 8.70
CA ALA A 27 -2.34 1.07 9.22
C ALA A 27 -3.76 0.69 9.67
N ALA A 28 -4.34 1.52 10.53
CA ALA A 28 -5.72 1.36 10.96
C ALA A 28 -6.68 1.62 9.79
N LYS A 29 -7.83 0.94 9.81
CA LYS A 29 -8.93 1.18 8.88
C LYS A 29 -9.31 2.67 8.87
N PRO A 30 -9.41 3.32 7.70
CA PRO A 30 -9.94 4.67 7.59
C PRO A 30 -11.37 4.76 8.18
N THR A 31 -11.58 5.77 9.02
CA THR A 31 -12.88 6.08 9.63
C THR A 31 -13.49 7.30 8.95
N TYR A 32 -14.71 7.67 9.33
CA TYR A 32 -15.33 8.92 8.89
C TYR A 32 -14.39 10.13 9.04
N GLU A 33 -13.71 10.27 10.19
CA GLU A 33 -12.81 11.40 10.45
C GLU A 33 -11.48 11.31 9.70
N THR A 34 -10.99 10.09 9.44
CA THR A 34 -9.65 9.86 8.87
C THR A 34 -9.66 9.48 7.39
N ARG A 35 -10.82 9.48 6.73
CA ARG A 35 -11.02 8.94 5.37
C ARG A 35 -10.05 9.50 4.32
N PHE A 36 -9.80 10.81 4.34
CA PHE A 36 -8.92 11.53 3.39
C PHE A 36 -7.60 11.97 4.01
N LEU A 37 -7.36 11.63 5.28
CA LEU A 37 -6.15 12.00 6.00
C LEU A 37 -5.04 10.97 5.80
N PRO A 38 -3.77 11.32 6.11
CA PRO A 38 -2.70 10.35 6.27
C PRO A 38 -3.13 9.17 7.17
N PRO A 39 -2.68 7.95 6.86
CA PRO A 39 -3.05 6.76 7.62
C PRO A 39 -2.63 6.90 9.08
N VAL A 40 -3.47 6.41 9.99
CA VAL A 40 -3.07 6.25 11.38
C VAL A 40 -2.29 4.95 11.48
N PRO A 41 -1.04 4.96 11.98
CA PRO A 41 -0.25 3.75 12.19
C PRO A 41 -1.06 2.70 12.94
N SER A 42 -0.98 1.45 12.48
CA SER A 42 -1.70 0.39 13.14
C SER A 42 -1.08 0.11 14.50
N ASN A 43 -1.83 0.38 15.57
CA ASN A 43 -1.57 -0.18 16.89
C ASN A 43 -1.95 -1.67 16.98
N TYR A 44 -2.12 -2.37 15.84
CA TYR A 44 -2.18 -3.83 15.80
C TYR A 44 -0.77 -4.43 15.60
N PRO A 45 0.13 -4.47 16.60
CA PRO A 45 0.71 -5.77 16.84
C PRO A 45 -0.44 -6.62 17.39
N TYR A 46 -0.90 -7.61 16.63
CA TYR A 46 -1.84 -8.62 17.14
C TYR A 46 -1.56 -8.88 18.63
N PRO A 47 -2.59 -8.88 19.50
CA PRO A 47 -2.41 -9.11 20.93
C PRO A 47 -1.38 -10.21 21.14
N ASP A 48 -0.43 -10.05 22.07
CA ASP A 48 0.73 -10.97 22.17
C ASP A 48 0.30 -12.45 22.37
N ASP A 49 -0.95 -12.67 22.75
CA ASP A 49 -1.65 -13.94 22.97
C ASP A 49 -2.52 -14.43 21.80
N GLU A 50 -2.68 -13.66 20.71
CA GLU A 50 -3.45 -14.04 19.53
C GLU A 50 -2.57 -14.36 18.32
N ILE A 51 -2.82 -15.53 17.71
CA ILE A 51 -2.21 -15.92 16.44
C ILE A 51 -3.09 -15.42 15.30
N TYR A 52 -2.58 -14.48 14.50
CA TYR A 52 -3.32 -13.96 13.35
C TYR A 52 -3.36 -14.96 12.20
N ASN A 53 -4.52 -15.11 11.57
CA ASN A 53 -4.64 -15.91 10.36
C ASN A 53 -4.16 -15.13 9.13
N SER A 54 -2.94 -15.41 8.67
CA SER A 54 -2.32 -14.73 7.52
C SER A 54 -2.29 -15.60 6.25
N ILE A 55 -3.24 -16.52 6.08
CA ILE A 55 -3.32 -17.41 4.92
C ILE A 55 -4.30 -16.93 3.85
N ASP A 56 -5.29 -16.14 4.25
CA ASP A 56 -6.39 -15.70 3.39
C ASP A 56 -5.92 -14.70 2.34
N LEU A 57 -6.62 -14.69 1.20
CA LEU A 57 -6.30 -13.77 0.12
C LEU A 57 -6.76 -12.35 0.48
N PRO A 58 -5.86 -11.35 0.38
CA PRO A 58 -6.19 -9.98 0.75
C PRO A 58 -7.22 -9.37 -0.23
N PRO A 59 -8.22 -8.64 0.26
CA PRO A 59 -9.10 -7.87 -0.62
C PRO A 59 -8.34 -6.70 -1.28
N GLY A 60 -8.86 -6.23 -2.41
CA GLY A 60 -8.42 -4.98 -3.03
C GLY A 60 -8.79 -3.74 -2.20
N CYS A 61 -8.20 -2.59 -2.53
CA CYS A 61 -8.74 -1.28 -2.17
C CYS A 61 -9.88 -0.86 -3.10
N ALA A 62 -10.87 -0.14 -2.58
CA ALA A 62 -12.10 0.26 -3.30
C ALA A 62 -11.87 0.66 -4.77
N GLN A 63 -12.27 -0.23 -5.70
CA GLN A 63 -12.07 -0.10 -7.15
C GLN A 63 -13.05 -1.01 -7.92
N GLY A 64 -13.16 -0.87 -9.25
CA GLY A 64 -13.95 -1.79 -10.10
C GLY A 64 -15.44 -1.87 -9.72
N ASN A 65 -16.17 -2.93 -10.07
CA ASN A 65 -17.60 -3.06 -9.70
C ASN A 65 -17.83 -3.99 -8.50
N ASP A 66 -16.77 -4.59 -7.96
CA ASP A 66 -16.88 -5.63 -6.95
C ASP A 66 -16.97 -5.07 -5.52
N LYS A 67 -17.32 -5.96 -4.58
CA LYS A 67 -17.32 -5.69 -3.13
C LYS A 67 -15.89 -5.50 -2.61
N VAL A 68 -15.31 -4.36 -2.92
CA VAL A 68 -13.98 -3.97 -2.47
C VAL A 68 -14.10 -3.09 -1.23
N LEU A 69 -13.10 -3.05 -0.34
CA LEU A 69 -13.19 -2.41 0.98
C LEU A 69 -12.33 -1.13 1.06
N GLU A 70 -12.76 -0.13 1.84
CA GLU A 70 -11.87 0.96 2.30
C GLU A 70 -10.86 0.46 3.35
N ASP A 71 -11.18 -0.64 4.01
CA ASP A 71 -10.26 -1.34 4.91
C ASP A 71 -9.30 -2.23 4.10
N CYS A 72 -8.31 -1.58 3.50
CA CYS A 72 -7.40 -2.21 2.56
C CYS A 72 -5.93 -1.85 2.79
N LEU A 73 -5.60 -1.21 3.91
CA LEU A 73 -4.23 -0.77 4.25
C LEU A 73 -3.40 -1.93 4.79
N ILE A 74 -3.10 -2.85 3.87
CA ILE A 74 -2.52 -4.15 4.17
C ILE A 74 -1.31 -4.46 3.31
N LEU A 75 -0.47 -5.37 3.79
CA LEU A 75 0.66 -5.90 3.04
C LEU A 75 0.77 -7.42 3.19
N SER A 76 1.51 -8.02 2.27
CA SER A 76 1.87 -9.44 2.32
C SER A 76 3.39 -9.58 2.27
N VAL A 77 3.94 -10.49 3.07
CA VAL A 77 5.36 -10.78 3.16
C VAL A 77 5.62 -12.22 2.68
N TYR A 78 6.58 -12.36 1.78
CA TYR A 78 7.01 -13.62 1.21
C TYR A 78 8.50 -13.79 1.46
N THR A 79 8.87 -14.90 2.09
CA THR A 79 10.25 -15.11 2.51
C THR A 79 10.69 -16.56 2.33
N PRO A 80 11.85 -16.82 1.70
CA PRO A 80 12.47 -18.13 1.69
C PRO A 80 13.36 -18.39 2.91
N TYR A 81 13.41 -17.45 3.87
CA TYR A 81 14.28 -17.48 5.04
C TYR A 81 13.53 -16.95 6.27
N PHE A 82 13.17 -17.84 7.19
CA PHE A 82 12.33 -17.49 8.34
C PHE A 82 13.07 -17.77 9.67
N PRO A 83 13.75 -16.75 10.24
CA PRO A 83 14.49 -16.88 11.49
C PRO A 83 13.61 -17.34 12.65
N GLY A 84 14.17 -18.16 13.53
CA GLY A 84 13.44 -18.67 14.69
C GLY A 84 12.53 -19.85 14.37
N ASN A 85 12.59 -20.41 13.16
CA ASN A 85 12.04 -21.73 12.89
C ASN A 85 12.82 -22.78 13.69
N ALA A 86 12.21 -23.32 14.74
CA ALA A 86 12.82 -24.35 15.58
C ALA A 86 13.24 -25.62 14.79
N SER A 87 12.65 -25.84 13.61
CA SER A 87 12.99 -26.97 12.74
C SER A 87 14.15 -26.67 11.77
N ASP A 88 14.58 -25.41 11.65
CA ASP A 88 15.67 -24.98 10.77
C ASP A 88 16.62 -24.02 11.49
N THR A 89 17.59 -24.58 12.19
CA THR A 89 18.61 -23.86 12.96
C THR A 89 19.63 -23.12 12.08
N SER A 90 19.58 -23.29 10.76
CA SER A 90 20.42 -22.52 9.83
C SER A 90 19.94 -21.08 9.66
N THR A 91 18.69 -20.78 10.05
CA THR A 91 18.10 -19.45 9.99
C THR A 91 18.25 -18.70 11.30
N THR A 92 18.98 -17.59 11.28
CA THR A 92 19.25 -16.71 12.42
C THR A 92 18.85 -15.26 12.12
N PHE A 93 18.70 -14.47 13.18
CA PHE A 93 18.48 -13.02 13.09
C PHE A 93 19.73 -12.23 12.69
N GLU A 94 20.89 -12.89 12.53
CA GLU A 94 22.17 -12.24 12.16
C GLU A 94 22.36 -12.18 10.63
N ASN A 95 21.84 -13.17 9.90
CA ASN A 95 22.02 -13.30 8.44
C ASN A 95 20.74 -12.91 7.68
N LEU A 96 20.27 -11.67 7.87
CA LEU A 96 19.03 -11.19 7.26
C LEU A 96 19.19 -10.91 5.76
N LEU A 97 18.16 -11.22 4.97
CA LEU A 97 18.15 -11.07 3.52
C LEU A 97 17.76 -9.66 3.07
N PRO A 98 18.20 -9.19 1.88
CA PRO A 98 17.66 -7.97 1.27
C PRO A 98 16.14 -8.00 1.14
N VAL A 99 15.50 -6.83 1.23
CA VAL A 99 14.04 -6.69 1.14
C VAL A 99 13.67 -5.96 -0.15
N MET A 100 12.73 -6.52 -0.91
CA MET A 100 12.12 -5.90 -2.08
C MET A 100 10.68 -5.54 -1.77
N VAL A 101 10.33 -4.27 -1.85
CA VAL A 101 8.98 -3.75 -1.57
C VAL A 101 8.32 -3.37 -2.87
N TRP A 102 7.29 -4.12 -3.27
CA TRP A 102 6.56 -3.93 -4.50
C TRP A 102 5.37 -2.99 -4.33
N ILE A 103 5.33 -1.94 -5.15
CA ILE A 103 4.24 -0.97 -5.27
C ILE A 103 3.58 -1.18 -6.63
N HIS A 104 2.32 -1.62 -6.63
CA HIS A 104 1.62 -1.94 -7.87
C HIS A 104 1.27 -0.70 -8.71
N GLY A 105 1.19 -0.90 -10.03
CA GLY A 105 0.66 0.09 -10.98
C GLY A 105 -0.87 0.17 -11.00
N GLY A 106 -1.42 0.75 -12.07
CA GLY A 106 -2.87 0.91 -12.27
C GLY A 106 -3.37 2.35 -12.21
N THR A 107 -2.55 3.29 -12.70
CA THR A 107 -2.86 4.74 -12.84
C THR A 107 -3.44 5.38 -11.57
N PHE A 108 -3.04 4.88 -10.40
CA PHE A 108 -3.53 5.29 -9.08
C PHE A 108 -5.04 5.07 -8.84
N VAL A 109 -5.78 4.44 -9.76
CA VAL A 109 -7.23 4.21 -9.66
C VAL A 109 -7.62 2.73 -9.59
N SER A 110 -6.66 1.85 -9.83
CA SER A 110 -6.84 0.39 -9.83
C SER A 110 -5.55 -0.33 -9.45
N GLY A 111 -5.64 -1.64 -9.24
CA GLY A 111 -4.51 -2.50 -8.90
C GLY A 111 -4.69 -3.18 -7.55
N GLN A 112 -4.11 -4.38 -7.41
CA GLN A 112 -4.24 -5.20 -6.20
C GLN A 112 -2.98 -6.04 -5.99
N SER A 113 -2.59 -6.20 -4.73
CA SER A 113 -1.41 -6.97 -4.30
C SER A 113 -1.45 -8.44 -4.73
N ILE A 114 -2.64 -9.05 -4.78
CA ILE A 114 -2.81 -10.45 -5.21
C ILE A 114 -2.36 -10.70 -6.66
N LEU A 115 -2.32 -9.68 -7.51
CA LEU A 115 -1.86 -9.80 -8.89
C LEU A 115 -0.34 -10.01 -8.99
N TYR A 116 0.40 -9.78 -7.89
CA TYR A 116 1.85 -9.79 -7.84
C TYR A 116 2.34 -10.87 -6.87
N GLU A 117 2.22 -12.13 -7.31
CA GLU A 117 2.77 -13.25 -6.57
C GLU A 117 4.32 -13.26 -6.64
N PRO A 118 5.01 -13.69 -5.57
CA PRO A 118 6.46 -13.56 -5.45
C PRO A 118 7.24 -14.60 -6.28
N ASN A 119 6.56 -15.43 -7.07
CA ASN A 119 7.01 -16.76 -7.54
C ASN A 119 8.46 -16.81 -8.02
N THR A 120 8.85 -15.97 -8.98
CA THR A 120 10.21 -15.97 -9.54
C THR A 120 11.25 -15.50 -8.53
N PHE A 121 10.92 -14.51 -7.69
CA PHE A 121 11.82 -13.98 -6.68
C PHE A 121 12.10 -14.98 -5.55
N MET A 122 11.17 -15.90 -5.27
CA MET A 122 11.35 -16.91 -4.21
C MET A 122 12.42 -17.97 -4.54
N ALA A 123 12.94 -18.00 -5.78
CA ALA A 123 14.13 -18.77 -6.12
C ALA A 123 15.44 -18.10 -5.65
N HIS A 124 15.39 -16.84 -5.18
CA HIS A 124 16.54 -16.04 -4.77
C HIS A 124 16.52 -15.70 -3.28
N ASP A 125 17.67 -15.27 -2.75
CA ASP A 125 17.81 -14.82 -1.37
C ASP A 125 17.27 -13.38 -1.19
N VAL A 126 15.95 -13.24 -1.22
CA VAL A 126 15.25 -11.97 -1.06
C VAL A 126 13.93 -12.15 -0.31
N VAL A 127 13.59 -11.20 0.57
CA VAL A 127 12.25 -11.07 1.13
C VAL A 127 11.45 -10.14 0.25
N VAL A 128 10.28 -10.57 -0.23
CA VAL A 128 9.38 -9.75 -1.04
C VAL A 128 8.21 -9.29 -0.18
N VAL A 129 7.95 -7.99 -0.17
CA VAL A 129 6.79 -7.37 0.48
C VAL A 129 5.93 -6.73 -0.59
N VAL A 130 4.64 -7.06 -0.65
CA VAL A 130 3.69 -6.46 -1.59
C VAL A 130 2.69 -5.64 -0.79
N ILE A 131 2.64 -4.34 -1.04
CA ILE A 131 1.77 -3.42 -0.31
C ILE A 131 0.51 -3.07 -1.11
N GLN A 132 -0.58 -2.81 -0.40
CA GLN A 132 -1.73 -2.08 -0.91
C GLN A 132 -1.64 -0.61 -0.50
N TYR A 133 -2.38 0.27 -1.15
CA TYR A 133 -2.53 1.68 -0.78
C TYR A 133 -3.86 2.22 -1.32
N ARG A 134 -4.44 3.27 -0.71
CA ARG A 134 -5.71 3.84 -1.17
C ARG A 134 -5.61 4.33 -2.61
N LEU A 135 -6.69 4.11 -3.37
CA LEU A 135 -6.77 4.41 -4.80
C LEU A 135 -7.84 5.48 -5.08
N GLY A 136 -7.74 6.10 -6.25
CA GLY A 136 -8.70 7.04 -6.78
C GLY A 136 -8.94 8.23 -5.87
N ALA A 137 -10.16 8.73 -5.84
CA ALA A 137 -10.54 9.85 -4.99
C ALA A 137 -10.28 9.59 -3.49
N LEU A 138 -10.39 8.34 -3.01
CA LEU A 138 -10.11 8.01 -1.61
C LEU A 138 -8.61 8.14 -1.27
N GLY A 139 -7.72 7.94 -2.23
CA GLY A 139 -6.28 8.07 -2.04
C GLY A 139 -5.74 9.47 -2.35
N TYR A 140 -6.38 10.21 -3.27
CA TYR A 140 -5.72 11.37 -3.90
C TYR A 140 -6.59 12.62 -4.03
N LEU A 141 -7.89 12.58 -3.68
CA LEU A 141 -8.73 13.77 -3.69
C LEU A 141 -8.18 14.81 -2.70
N THR A 142 -8.08 16.05 -3.14
CA THR A 142 -7.69 17.19 -2.31
C THR A 142 -8.60 18.36 -2.56
N LEU A 143 -8.92 19.09 -1.49
CA LEU A 143 -9.55 20.40 -1.55
C LEU A 143 -8.58 21.50 -1.10
N ASP A 144 -7.30 21.17 -0.89
CA ASP A 144 -6.27 22.04 -0.31
C ASP A 144 -6.68 22.57 1.08
N THR A 145 -7.22 21.67 1.90
CA THR A 145 -7.65 21.93 3.29
C THR A 145 -6.98 20.96 4.26
N GLU A 146 -7.04 21.26 5.56
CA GLU A 146 -6.47 20.37 6.58
C GLU A 146 -7.20 19.01 6.64
N GLU A 147 -8.51 18.98 6.38
CA GLU A 147 -9.29 17.74 6.45
C GLU A 147 -9.21 16.88 5.19
N ILE A 148 -8.90 17.49 4.03
CA ILE A 148 -8.73 16.80 2.76
C ILE A 148 -7.48 17.36 2.02
N PRO A 149 -6.28 17.09 2.55
CA PRO A 149 -5.03 17.63 2.01
C PRO A 149 -4.57 16.95 0.72
N GLY A 150 -5.08 15.75 0.42
CA GLY A 150 -4.63 14.91 -0.69
C GLY A 150 -3.51 13.95 -0.32
N ASN A 151 -3.05 13.19 -1.32
CA ASN A 151 -1.91 12.27 -1.20
C ASN A 151 -2.01 11.25 -0.05
N ALA A 152 -3.22 10.91 0.37
CA ALA A 152 -3.46 9.88 1.38
C ALA A 152 -2.89 8.52 0.95
N GLY A 153 -3.01 8.16 -0.34
CA GLY A 153 -2.39 6.97 -0.93
C GLY A 153 -0.86 7.00 -0.95
N MET A 154 -0.23 8.16 -1.08
CA MET A 154 1.23 8.28 -0.92
C MET A 154 1.64 8.13 0.55
N ALA A 155 0.87 8.72 1.46
CA ALA A 155 1.11 8.57 2.89
C ALA A 155 0.93 7.11 3.36
N ASP A 156 0.03 6.36 2.74
CA ASP A 156 -0.11 4.90 2.92
C ASP A 156 1.17 4.14 2.58
N GLN A 157 1.83 4.49 1.47
CA GLN A 157 3.08 3.86 1.06
C GLN A 157 4.23 4.17 2.05
N VAL A 158 4.30 5.40 2.54
CA VAL A 158 5.27 5.80 3.59
C VAL A 158 5.03 5.00 4.88
N GLU A 159 3.77 4.86 5.29
CA GLU A 159 3.43 4.11 6.51
C GLU A 159 3.71 2.60 6.36
N ALA A 160 3.46 2.02 5.19
CA ALA A 160 3.85 0.64 4.91
C ALA A 160 5.37 0.45 5.01
N LEU A 161 6.17 1.41 4.55
CA LEU A 161 7.63 1.36 4.71
C LEU A 161 8.07 1.49 6.16
N ARG A 162 7.41 2.32 6.98
CA ARG A 162 7.66 2.38 8.44
C ARG A 162 7.35 1.04 9.11
N TRP A 163 6.25 0.39 8.73
CA TRP A 163 5.93 -0.95 9.21
C TRP A 163 7.06 -1.94 8.86
N ILE A 164 7.56 -1.91 7.61
CA ILE A 164 8.66 -2.75 7.15
C ILE A 164 9.92 -2.49 7.99
N GLN A 165 10.31 -1.23 8.19
CA GLN A 165 11.45 -0.86 9.03
C GLN A 165 11.35 -1.43 10.45
N LYS A 166 10.14 -1.47 11.02
CA LYS A 166 9.88 -1.94 12.38
C LYS A 166 9.85 -3.48 12.50
N PHE A 167 9.29 -4.18 11.51
CA PHE A 167 8.90 -5.59 11.67
C PHE A 167 9.61 -6.57 10.74
N ILE A 168 10.23 -6.14 9.64
CA ILE A 168 10.67 -7.08 8.59
C ILE A 168 11.75 -8.07 9.04
N LYS A 169 12.52 -7.75 10.08
CA LYS A 169 13.50 -8.67 10.70
C LYS A 169 12.87 -9.97 11.18
N TYR A 170 11.61 -9.95 11.62
CA TYR A 170 10.88 -11.13 12.08
C TYR A 170 10.49 -12.06 10.92
N PHE A 171 10.59 -11.58 9.69
CA PHE A 171 10.37 -12.34 8.47
C PHE A 171 11.69 -12.64 7.73
N GLY A 172 12.83 -12.42 8.40
CA GLY A 172 14.16 -12.67 7.83
C GLY A 172 14.69 -11.56 6.93
N GLY A 173 14.04 -10.39 6.89
CA GLY A 173 14.47 -9.27 6.05
C GLY A 173 15.37 -8.29 6.79
N ASN A 174 16.33 -7.72 6.08
CA ASN A 174 17.25 -6.71 6.55
C ASN A 174 16.66 -5.31 6.29
N LYS A 175 16.24 -4.64 7.37
CA LYS A 175 15.68 -3.28 7.32
C LYS A 175 16.66 -2.23 6.77
N ASP A 176 17.96 -2.50 6.85
CA ASP A 176 19.04 -1.63 6.36
C ASP A 176 19.43 -1.94 4.90
N ASN A 177 18.70 -2.85 4.22
CA ASN A 177 18.85 -3.14 2.80
C ASN A 177 17.48 -3.35 2.13
N VAL A 178 16.71 -2.27 2.10
CA VAL A 178 15.34 -2.22 1.53
C VAL A 178 15.38 -1.55 0.16
N THR A 179 14.80 -2.21 -0.84
CA THR A 179 14.64 -1.72 -2.22
C THR A 179 13.17 -1.50 -2.51
N VAL A 180 12.75 -0.28 -2.83
CA VAL A 180 11.41 -0.03 -3.35
C VAL A 180 11.37 -0.28 -4.86
N VAL A 181 10.37 -1.03 -5.31
CA VAL A 181 10.18 -1.40 -6.71
C VAL A 181 8.75 -1.08 -7.09
N GLY A 182 8.54 -0.50 -8.26
CA GLY A 182 7.20 -0.26 -8.76
C GLY A 182 7.13 -0.21 -10.27
N GLU A 183 5.96 -0.56 -10.80
CA GLU A 183 5.65 -0.57 -12.22
C GLU A 183 4.55 0.45 -12.54
N SER A 184 4.64 1.14 -13.68
CA SER A 184 3.65 2.14 -14.11
C SER A 184 3.40 3.22 -13.04
N ALA A 185 2.19 3.33 -12.49
CA ALA A 185 1.90 4.23 -11.37
C ALA A 185 2.74 3.93 -10.12
N GLY A 186 3.09 2.67 -9.89
CA GLY A 186 4.04 2.27 -8.85
C GLY A 186 5.45 2.83 -9.10
N ALA A 187 5.89 2.91 -10.36
CA ALA A 187 7.17 3.52 -10.72
C ALA A 187 7.14 5.06 -10.50
N ALA A 188 6.00 5.70 -10.77
CA ALA A 188 5.79 7.10 -10.40
C ALA A 188 5.84 7.30 -8.87
N SER A 189 5.20 6.41 -8.11
CA SER A 189 5.30 6.36 -6.64
C SER A 189 6.74 6.23 -6.15
N VAL A 190 7.55 5.36 -6.74
CA VAL A 190 8.98 5.25 -6.43
C VAL A 190 9.69 6.59 -6.65
N GLY A 191 9.40 7.28 -7.75
CA GLY A 191 9.91 8.63 -8.02
C GLY A 191 9.51 9.65 -6.94
N PHE A 192 8.25 9.67 -6.55
CA PHE A 192 7.77 10.56 -5.48
C PHE A 192 8.39 10.22 -4.11
N LEU A 193 8.56 8.94 -3.78
CA LEU A 193 9.19 8.51 -2.55
C LEU A 193 10.67 8.90 -2.47
N LEU A 194 11.39 8.93 -3.60
CA LEU A 194 12.76 9.45 -3.67
C LEU A 194 12.85 10.95 -3.31
N LEU A 195 11.79 11.72 -3.57
CA LEU A 195 11.71 13.14 -3.23
C LEU A 195 11.04 13.41 -1.88
N CYS A 196 10.38 12.41 -1.29
CA CYS A 196 9.64 12.55 -0.04
C CYS A 196 10.61 12.80 1.15
N PRO A 197 10.54 13.97 1.81
CA PRO A 197 11.42 14.27 2.95
C PRO A 197 11.29 13.24 4.07
N GLN A 198 10.07 12.81 4.40
CA GLN A 198 9.80 11.83 5.44
C GLN A 198 10.50 10.49 5.14
N ALA A 199 10.38 9.99 3.91
CA ALA A 199 11.00 8.73 3.53
C ALA A 199 12.54 8.79 3.59
N ARG A 200 13.12 9.93 3.22
CA ARG A 200 14.57 10.18 3.26
C ARG A 200 15.09 10.35 4.69
N GLU A 201 14.44 11.18 5.50
CA GLU A 201 14.88 11.53 6.85
C GLU A 201 14.77 10.35 7.81
N GLU A 202 13.73 9.53 7.65
CA GLU A 202 13.54 8.29 8.40
C GLU A 202 14.31 7.10 7.80
N ARG A 203 15.00 7.31 6.65
CA ARG A 203 15.77 6.29 5.93
C ARG A 203 14.97 5.01 5.65
N LEU A 204 13.76 5.18 5.13
CA LEU A 204 12.79 4.09 4.96
C LEU A 204 13.19 3.06 3.91
N PHE A 205 14.04 3.42 2.94
CA PHE A 205 14.58 2.52 1.93
C PHE A 205 15.98 2.98 1.47
N HIS A 206 16.67 2.11 0.73
CA HIS A 206 18.09 2.22 0.39
C HIS A 206 18.33 2.18 -1.12
N ASN A 207 17.50 1.45 -1.86
CA ASN A 207 17.58 1.36 -3.32
C ASN A 207 16.19 1.56 -3.93
N ALA A 208 16.15 1.89 -5.23
CA ALA A 208 14.91 2.13 -5.95
C ALA A 208 14.98 1.55 -7.37
N ILE A 209 13.89 0.93 -7.81
CA ILE A 209 13.70 0.44 -9.19
C ILE A 209 12.34 0.97 -9.68
N ALA A 210 12.34 1.70 -10.79
CA ALA A 210 11.16 2.29 -11.39
C ALA A 210 10.98 1.72 -12.81
N GLU A 211 9.92 0.93 -13.01
CA GLU A 211 9.65 0.21 -14.25
C GLU A 211 8.51 0.88 -15.04
N SER A 212 8.81 1.38 -16.24
CA SER A 212 7.79 1.88 -17.18
C SER A 212 6.87 3.00 -16.65
N GLY A 213 7.39 3.87 -15.76
CA GLY A 213 6.70 5.06 -15.26
C GLY A 213 7.65 6.02 -14.55
N SER A 214 7.21 7.25 -14.28
CA SER A 214 8.01 8.29 -13.62
C SER A 214 7.13 9.35 -12.96
N MET A 215 7.65 10.04 -11.93
CA MET A 215 7.01 11.23 -11.35
C MET A 215 6.85 12.39 -12.34
N LEU A 216 7.55 12.33 -13.48
CA LEU A 216 7.48 13.34 -14.53
C LEU A 216 6.42 13.05 -15.60
N THR A 217 5.77 11.88 -15.53
CA THR A 217 4.74 11.53 -16.52
C THR A 217 3.49 12.36 -16.29
N GLU A 218 2.83 12.82 -17.35
CA GLU A 218 1.72 13.79 -17.25
C GLU A 218 0.55 13.28 -16.40
N TRP A 219 0.21 11.99 -16.52
CA TRP A 219 -0.84 11.35 -15.73
C TRP A 219 -0.45 11.09 -14.26
N ALA A 220 0.81 11.29 -13.88
CA ALA A 220 1.30 11.01 -12.53
C ALA A 220 1.07 12.17 -11.55
N LEU A 221 0.82 13.39 -12.06
CA LEU A 221 0.66 14.59 -11.26
C LEU A 221 -0.49 15.45 -11.81
N ASP A 222 -1.51 15.64 -11.00
CA ASP A 222 -2.55 16.63 -11.28
C ASP A 222 -2.04 18.04 -10.91
N ARG A 223 -2.18 18.99 -11.83
CA ARG A 223 -1.75 20.39 -11.67
C ARG A 223 -2.89 21.35 -11.31
N ASN A 224 -4.14 20.88 -11.35
CA ASN A 224 -5.35 21.65 -11.04
C ASN A 224 -6.18 20.93 -9.96
N THR A 225 -5.47 20.33 -8.99
CA THR A 225 -6.01 19.38 -8.01
C THR A 225 -7.27 19.86 -7.30
N THR A 226 -7.26 21.08 -6.75
CA THR A 226 -8.41 21.64 -6.02
C THR A 226 -9.64 21.79 -6.91
N LYS A 227 -9.45 22.30 -8.14
CA LYS A 227 -10.54 22.44 -9.12
C LYS A 227 -11.15 21.08 -9.46
N HIS A 228 -10.31 20.07 -9.67
CA HIS A 228 -10.75 18.71 -9.96
C HIS A 228 -11.43 18.07 -8.74
N GLY A 229 -10.92 18.30 -7.53
CA GLY A 229 -11.54 17.86 -6.28
C GLY A 229 -12.97 18.39 -6.10
N TYR A 230 -13.19 19.70 -6.30
CA TYR A 230 -14.53 20.29 -6.26
C TYR A 230 -15.44 19.75 -7.37
N ARG A 231 -14.92 19.55 -8.58
CA ARG A 231 -15.72 18.97 -9.69
C ARG A 231 -16.14 17.54 -9.40
N ILE A 232 -15.26 16.72 -8.82
CA ILE A 232 -15.60 15.35 -8.39
C ILE A 232 -16.66 15.40 -7.28
N ALA A 233 -16.55 16.32 -6.31
CA ALA A 233 -17.54 16.47 -5.26
C ALA A 233 -18.93 16.87 -5.80
N GLU A 234 -18.97 17.77 -6.78
CA GLU A 234 -20.21 18.17 -7.47
C GLU A 234 -20.84 16.97 -8.20
N LEU A 235 -20.03 16.22 -8.97
CA LEU A 235 -20.48 15.01 -9.67
C LEU A 235 -20.91 13.88 -8.71
N ALA A 236 -20.39 13.88 -7.48
CA ALA A 236 -20.79 12.99 -6.40
C ALA A 236 -22.12 13.40 -5.76
N GLY A 237 -22.69 14.56 -6.13
CA GLY A 237 -23.91 15.10 -5.58
C GLY A 237 -23.73 15.77 -4.21
N CYS A 238 -22.49 16.12 -3.83
CA CYS A 238 -22.24 16.83 -2.60
C CYS A 238 -22.53 18.33 -2.74
N PRO A 239 -23.12 18.97 -1.71
CA PRO A 239 -23.21 20.42 -1.66
C PRO A 239 -21.80 21.00 -1.60
N LEU A 240 -21.55 22.09 -2.33
CA LEU A 240 -20.23 22.74 -2.32
C LEU A 240 -20.09 23.76 -1.18
N GLU A 241 -21.21 24.29 -0.69
CA GLU A 241 -21.28 25.26 0.40
C GLU A 241 -22.48 24.97 1.31
N PRO A 242 -22.37 25.20 2.64
CA PRO A 242 -21.14 25.54 3.36
C PRO A 242 -20.12 24.39 3.36
N TYR A 243 -18.83 24.70 3.51
CA TYR A 243 -17.76 23.68 3.55
C TYR A 243 -18.01 22.51 4.53
N ALA A 244 -18.67 22.77 5.66
CA ALA A 244 -19.04 21.73 6.62
C ALA A 244 -19.94 20.64 6.00
N ASP A 245 -20.88 21.03 5.13
CA ASP A 245 -21.80 20.11 4.46
C ASP A 245 -21.08 19.36 3.34
N LEU A 246 -20.17 20.02 2.62
CA LEU A 246 -19.29 19.39 1.64
C LEU A 246 -18.44 18.29 2.29
N LEU A 247 -17.74 18.63 3.38
CA LEU A 247 -16.89 17.73 4.13
C LEU A 247 -17.68 16.53 4.67
N HIS A 248 -18.84 16.79 5.28
CA HIS A 248 -19.72 15.74 5.79
C HIS A 248 -20.18 14.81 4.67
N CYS A 249 -20.60 15.36 3.53
CA CYS A 249 -21.01 14.57 2.38
C CYS A 249 -19.87 13.69 1.86
N LEU A 250 -18.69 14.25 1.58
CA LEU A 250 -17.54 13.51 1.07
C LEU A 250 -17.08 12.41 2.04
N ARG A 251 -17.17 12.63 3.36
CA ARG A 251 -16.82 11.62 4.35
C ARG A 251 -17.90 10.55 4.54
N SER A 252 -19.16 10.85 4.25
CA SER A 252 -20.29 9.93 4.44
C SER A 252 -20.68 9.16 3.18
N ILE A 253 -20.36 9.68 1.99
CA ILE A 253 -20.80 9.11 0.72
C ILE A 253 -20.23 7.69 0.54
N ASP A 254 -21.00 6.79 -0.07
CA ASP A 254 -20.52 5.46 -0.39
C ASP A 254 -19.30 5.53 -1.35
N GLN A 255 -18.28 4.69 -1.09
CA GLN A 255 -17.08 4.58 -1.92
C GLN A 255 -17.37 4.34 -3.41
N LEU A 256 -18.41 3.58 -3.74
CA LEU A 256 -18.87 3.32 -5.11
C LEU A 256 -19.35 4.60 -5.77
N ALA A 257 -20.12 5.42 -5.06
CA ALA A 257 -20.66 6.67 -5.56
C ALA A 257 -19.55 7.70 -5.79
N LEU A 258 -18.62 7.87 -4.83
CA LEU A 258 -17.47 8.75 -4.98
C LEU A 258 -16.58 8.35 -6.17
N ARG A 259 -16.32 7.05 -6.33
CA ARG A 259 -15.57 6.53 -7.47
C ARG A 259 -16.32 6.72 -8.79
N ASN A 260 -17.64 6.53 -8.82
CA ASN A 260 -18.42 6.78 -10.04
C ASN A 260 -18.37 8.26 -10.44
N ALA A 261 -18.36 9.18 -9.47
CA ALA A 261 -18.13 10.60 -9.71
C ALA A 261 -16.73 10.87 -10.29
N GLN A 262 -15.68 10.26 -9.73
CA GLN A 262 -14.33 10.33 -10.31
C GLN A 262 -14.29 9.80 -11.75
N LYS A 263 -14.94 8.66 -12.03
CA LYS A 263 -15.01 8.08 -13.38
C LYS A 263 -15.79 8.97 -14.35
N ALA A 264 -16.81 9.68 -13.88
CA ALA A 264 -17.52 10.67 -14.69
C ALA A 264 -16.59 11.85 -15.02
N PHE A 265 -15.85 12.36 -14.02
CA PHE A 265 -14.87 13.42 -14.19
C PHE A 265 -13.78 13.05 -15.21
N SER A 266 -13.21 11.84 -15.15
CA SER A 266 -12.18 11.39 -16.11
C SER A 266 -12.65 11.26 -17.57
N LYS A 267 -13.94 11.48 -17.87
CA LYS A 267 -14.44 11.58 -19.25
C LYS A 267 -14.56 13.03 -19.74
N GLU A 268 -14.49 13.99 -18.81
CA GLU A 268 -14.59 15.42 -19.05
C GLU A 268 -13.20 16.07 -19.19
N ASP A 269 -12.20 15.51 -18.51
CA ASP A 269 -10.77 15.86 -18.56
C ASP A 269 -10.07 15.21 -19.78
#